data_AF-A0A8H3G9G7-F1
#
_entry.id   AF-A0A8H3G9G7-F1
#
_cell.length_a   1.000
_cell.length_b   1.000
_cell.length_c   1.000
_cell.angle_alpha   90.00
_cell.angle_beta   90.00
_cell.angle_gamma   90.00
#
_symmetry.space_group_name_H-M   'P 1'
#
loop_
_entity.id
_entity.type
_entity.pdbx_description
1 polymer ?
#
loop_
_entity_poly.entity_id
_entity_poly.type
_entity_poly.pdbx_seq_one_letter_code
_entity_poly.pdbx_strand_id
1 'polypeptide(L)'
;KDMFANIYAIIVISLAAVTLSADHAVTFTNNYGLGVRPIIKNTADSVTYTRPWLGGGQSWFSSIAENWPSGIMVGQTNEKQGADCVGCTRLECDFSTSNFRNCNLLRVAGFHIRMSFSWTAGGYTGATCNSPSCPPSDAWNPNPDDASSLRVFNTPRVDITVVFCP
;
A
#
# COMPACT_ATOMS: atom_id res chain seq x y z
N LYS A 1 -45.50 43.32 11.30
CA LYS A 1 -46.06 42.10 10.69
C LYS A 1 -44.96 41.45 9.88
N ASP A 2 -44.28 40.55 10.57
CA ASP A 2 -43.74 39.28 10.10
C ASP A 2 -42.59 39.31 9.07
N MET A 3 -41.40 39.31 9.65
CA MET A 3 -40.12 38.96 9.05
C MET A 3 -40.09 37.44 8.82
N PHE A 4 -40.16 37.02 7.55
CA PHE A 4 -40.03 35.61 7.17
C PHE A 4 -38.59 35.12 7.45
N ALA A 5 -38.49 34.09 8.28
CA ALA A 5 -37.24 33.47 8.70
C ALA A 5 -36.55 32.75 7.52
N ASN A 6 -35.30 33.14 7.24
CA ASN A 6 -34.39 32.39 6.37
C ASN A 6 -33.96 31.11 7.12
N ILE A 7 -34.51 29.97 6.73
CA ILE A 7 -34.12 28.66 7.26
C ILE A 7 -32.94 28.15 6.42
N TYR A 8 -31.72 28.30 6.94
CA TYR A 8 -30.56 27.57 6.45
C TYR A 8 -30.65 26.13 6.94
N ALA A 9 -31.05 25.21 6.05
CA ALA A 9 -30.97 23.78 6.31
C ALA A 9 -29.50 23.33 6.23
N ILE A 10 -28.86 23.14 7.38
CA ILE A 10 -27.55 22.50 7.48
C ILE A 10 -27.78 21.00 7.44
N ILE A 11 -27.48 20.37 6.29
CA ILE A 11 -27.42 18.90 6.18
C ILE A 11 -26.12 18.45 6.84
N VAL A 12 -26.21 17.93 8.06
CA VAL A 12 -25.09 17.25 8.71
C VAL A 12 -25.01 15.83 8.14
N ILE A 13 -24.05 15.59 7.26
CA ILE A 13 -23.69 14.23 6.84
C ILE A 13 -22.88 13.63 7.99
N SER A 14 -23.51 12.82 8.82
CA SER A 14 -22.82 11.99 9.79
C SER A 14 -22.09 10.87 9.06
N LEU A 15 -20.77 11.03 8.86
CA LEU A 15 -19.89 9.90 8.53
C LEU A 15 -19.91 8.96 9.74
N ALA A 16 -20.60 7.83 9.61
CA ALA A 16 -20.38 6.70 10.50
C ALA A 16 -18.94 6.21 10.24
N ALA A 17 -18.02 6.61 11.11
CA ALA A 17 -16.71 5.99 11.21
C ALA A 17 -16.95 4.58 11.74
N VAL A 18 -17.14 3.61 10.83
CA VAL A 18 -16.95 2.21 11.16
C VAL A 18 -15.47 2.09 11.48
N THR A 19 -15.13 2.18 12.77
CA THR A 19 -13.82 1.80 13.26
C THR A 19 -13.75 0.28 13.16
N LEU A 20 -13.55 -0.23 11.93
CA LEU A 20 -12.75 -1.43 11.82
C LEU A 20 -11.43 -1.05 12.48
N SER A 21 -11.04 -1.77 13.53
CA SER A 21 -9.67 -1.73 14.04
C SER A 21 -8.76 -2.11 12.87
N ALA A 22 -8.36 -1.11 12.10
CA ALA A 22 -7.27 -1.20 11.16
C ALA A 22 -6.05 -1.50 12.00
N ASP A 23 -5.60 -2.75 12.02
CA ASP A 23 -4.49 -3.11 12.87
C ASP A 23 -3.17 -2.59 12.29
N HIS A 24 -3.06 -2.55 10.95
CA HIS A 24 -1.98 -1.84 10.26
C HIS A 24 -2.58 -0.75 9.35
N ALA A 25 -2.31 0.52 9.64
CA ALA A 25 -2.59 1.59 8.68
C ALA A 25 -1.60 1.50 7.51
N VAL A 26 -2.09 1.78 6.31
CA VAL A 26 -1.28 1.83 5.10
C VAL A 26 -1.42 3.21 4.47
N THR A 27 -0.31 3.93 4.40
CA THR A 27 -0.24 5.24 3.74
C THR A 27 0.42 5.08 2.38
N PHE A 28 -0.30 5.47 1.32
CA PHE A 28 0.26 5.58 -0.02
C PHE A 28 0.58 7.03 -0.33
N THR A 29 1.76 7.28 -0.88
CA THR A 29 2.15 8.60 -1.39
C THR A 29 2.60 8.48 -2.83
N ASN A 30 2.06 9.33 -3.71
CA ASN A 30 2.48 9.39 -5.10
C ASN A 30 3.42 10.58 -5.34
N ASN A 31 4.72 10.33 -5.49
CA ASN A 31 5.68 11.34 -5.93
C ASN A 31 5.88 11.33 -7.45
N TYR A 32 5.14 10.49 -8.18
CA TYR A 32 5.20 10.46 -9.64
C TYR A 32 4.45 11.65 -10.23
N GLY A 33 4.97 12.23 -11.32
CA GLY A 33 4.30 13.33 -12.04
C GLY A 33 3.01 12.90 -12.75
N LEU A 34 2.76 11.60 -12.88
CA LEU A 34 1.54 11.02 -13.45
C LEU A 34 0.63 10.47 -12.35
N GLY A 35 -0.65 10.29 -12.68
CA GLY A 35 -1.62 9.66 -11.79
C GLY A 35 -1.24 8.22 -11.47
N VAL A 36 -1.26 7.86 -10.18
CA VAL A 36 -1.07 6.49 -9.69
C VAL A 36 -2.28 6.06 -8.87
N ARG A 37 -2.79 4.86 -9.13
CA ARG A 37 -3.91 4.27 -8.38
C ARG A 37 -3.41 3.15 -7.46
N PRO A 38 -3.37 3.35 -6.14
CA PRO A 38 -3.03 2.28 -5.22
C PRO A 38 -4.07 1.15 -5.26
N ILE A 39 -3.59 -0.08 -5.20
CA ILE A 39 -4.38 -1.30 -5.04
C ILE A 39 -3.81 -2.07 -3.85
N ILE A 40 -4.70 -2.64 -3.03
CA ILE A 40 -4.37 -3.67 -2.06
C ILE A 40 -5.14 -4.92 -2.46
N LYS A 41 -4.47 -6.05 -2.61
CA LYS A 41 -5.12 -7.33 -2.88
C LYS A 41 -4.66 -8.35 -1.85
N ASN A 42 -5.62 -8.96 -1.16
CA ASN A 42 -5.39 -10.17 -0.38
C ASN A 42 -5.31 -11.35 -1.37
N THR A 43 -4.18 -12.07 -1.40
CA THR A 43 -4.03 -13.18 -2.36
C THR A 43 -4.72 -14.45 -1.89
N ALA A 44 -5.02 -14.59 -0.59
CA ALA A 44 -5.66 -15.77 -0.03
C ALA A 44 -7.16 -15.86 -0.36
N ASP A 45 -7.88 -14.74 -0.37
CA ASP A 45 -9.33 -14.67 -0.62
C ASP A 45 -9.69 -13.88 -1.91
N SER A 46 -8.68 -13.40 -2.64
CA SER A 46 -8.82 -12.58 -3.86
C SER A 46 -9.55 -11.25 -3.67
N VAL A 47 -9.79 -10.81 -2.42
CA VAL A 47 -10.40 -9.50 -2.16
C VAL A 47 -9.43 -8.40 -2.58
N THR A 48 -9.92 -7.53 -3.46
CA THR A 48 -9.15 -6.42 -4.02
C THR A 48 -9.79 -5.10 -3.66
N TYR A 49 -8.99 -4.21 -3.10
CA TYR A 49 -9.38 -2.85 -2.80
C TYR A 49 -8.67 -1.88 -3.73
N THR A 50 -9.47 -1.23 -4.57
CA THR A 50 -9.00 -0.15 -5.45
C THR A 50 -9.16 1.19 -4.76
N ARG A 51 -8.09 2.00 -4.73
CA ARG A 51 -8.12 3.34 -4.15
C ARG A 51 -8.34 4.40 -5.23
N PRO A 52 -8.67 5.65 -4.86
CA PRO A 52 -8.74 6.74 -5.82
C PRO A 52 -7.40 6.93 -6.55
N TRP A 53 -7.46 7.57 -7.73
CA TRP A 53 -6.27 8.04 -8.40
C TRP A 53 -5.61 9.15 -7.58
N LEU A 54 -4.30 9.05 -7.38
CA LEU A 54 -3.47 10.06 -6.74
C LEU A 54 -2.70 10.81 -7.81
N GLY A 55 -2.90 12.11 -7.91
CA GLY A 55 -1.98 13.01 -8.61
C GLY A 55 -0.63 13.09 -7.91
N GLY A 56 0.35 13.74 -8.55
CA GLY A 56 1.67 13.96 -7.94
C GLY A 56 1.57 14.77 -6.65
N GLY A 57 2.31 14.33 -5.63
CA GLY A 57 2.31 14.88 -4.28
C GLY A 57 1.10 14.49 -3.42
N GLN A 58 0.15 13.71 -3.93
CA GLN A 58 -1.02 13.29 -3.17
C GLN A 58 -0.78 11.99 -2.41
N SER A 59 -1.51 11.84 -1.30
CA SER A 59 -1.50 10.64 -0.47
C SER A 59 -2.90 10.11 -0.22
N TRP A 60 -2.98 8.82 0.12
CA TRP A 60 -4.22 8.16 0.52
C TRP A 60 -3.97 7.14 1.62
N PHE A 61 -4.96 6.97 2.49
CA PHE A 61 -4.89 6.06 3.63
C PHE A 61 -5.81 4.85 3.44
N SER A 62 -5.33 3.69 3.86
CA SER A 62 -6.06 2.44 3.89
C SER A 62 -5.63 1.64 5.12
N SER A 63 -6.11 0.42 5.24
CA SER A 63 -5.68 -0.52 6.27
C SER A 63 -5.68 -1.95 5.76
N ILE A 64 -4.97 -2.81 6.50
CA ILE A 64 -5.00 -4.27 6.40
C ILE A 64 -5.13 -4.87 7.81
N ALA A 65 -5.56 -6.11 7.90
CA ALA A 65 -5.78 -6.82 9.17
C ALA A 65 -4.45 -7.25 9.82
N GLU A 66 -4.42 -7.42 11.15
CA GLU A 66 -3.21 -7.86 11.90
C GLU A 66 -2.69 -9.22 11.45
N ASN A 67 -3.59 -10.08 10.97
CA ASN A 67 -3.31 -11.45 10.53
C ASN A 67 -3.40 -11.59 9.00
N TRP A 68 -3.22 -10.49 8.26
CA TRP A 68 -3.38 -10.46 6.81
C TRP A 68 -2.45 -11.50 6.15
N PRO A 69 -3.02 -12.56 5.54
CA PRO A 69 -2.22 -13.57 4.85
C PRO A 69 -1.72 -12.99 3.52
N SER A 70 -0.52 -13.43 3.09
CA SER A 70 0.18 -13.03 1.85
C SER A 70 -0.66 -12.15 0.91
N GLY A 71 -0.35 -10.87 0.90
CA GLY A 71 -1.10 -9.85 0.18
C GLY A 71 -0.18 -8.90 -0.56
N ILE A 72 -0.68 -8.35 -1.67
CA ILE A 72 0.09 -7.41 -2.50
C ILE A 72 -0.45 -6.00 -2.40
N MET A 73 0.46 -5.03 -2.46
CA MET A 73 0.17 -3.62 -2.68
C MET A 73 0.89 -3.17 -3.94
N VAL A 74 0.17 -2.49 -4.82
CA VAL A 74 0.70 -2.01 -6.11
C VAL A 74 0.20 -0.59 -6.39
N GLY A 75 0.98 0.18 -7.13
CA GLY A 75 0.49 1.40 -7.77
C GLY A 75 0.22 1.10 -9.23
N GLN A 76 -0.97 1.39 -9.75
CA GLN A 76 -1.29 1.26 -11.17
C GLN A 76 -1.11 2.60 -11.88
N THR A 77 -0.73 2.56 -13.16
CA THR A 77 -0.81 3.70 -14.08
C THR A 77 -1.86 3.40 -15.15
N ASN A 78 -2.11 4.35 -16.06
CA ASN A 78 -2.96 4.07 -17.21
C ASN A 78 -2.40 2.94 -18.11
N GLU A 79 -1.08 2.75 -18.13
CA GLU A 79 -0.39 1.73 -18.95
C GLU A 79 -0.45 0.32 -18.35
N LYS A 80 -0.54 0.21 -17.02
CA LYS A 80 -0.58 -1.08 -16.31
C LYS A 80 -1.67 -1.08 -15.24
N GLN A 81 -2.74 -1.83 -15.50
CA GLN A 81 -3.94 -1.91 -14.67
C GLN A 81 -4.35 -3.38 -14.40
N GLY A 82 -5.43 -3.57 -13.64
CA GLY A 82 -5.98 -4.88 -13.27
C GLY A 82 -5.58 -5.31 -11.85
N ALA A 83 -6.40 -6.14 -11.21
CA ALA A 83 -6.22 -6.55 -9.81
C ALA A 83 -4.84 -7.14 -9.53
N ASP A 84 -4.27 -7.88 -10.49
CA ASP A 84 -2.93 -8.45 -10.39
C ASP A 84 -1.82 -7.49 -10.83
N CYS A 85 -2.16 -6.44 -11.59
CA CYS A 85 -1.19 -5.50 -12.18
C CYS A 85 0.01 -6.26 -12.79
N VAL A 86 -0.26 -7.06 -13.82
CA VAL A 86 0.79 -7.84 -14.48
C VAL A 86 1.84 -6.88 -15.05
N GLY A 87 3.12 -7.16 -14.79
CA GLY A 87 4.20 -6.27 -15.16
C GLY A 87 4.55 -5.21 -14.11
N CYS A 88 3.87 -5.18 -12.95
CA CYS A 88 4.06 -4.15 -11.95
C CYS A 88 5.04 -4.54 -10.84
N THR A 89 5.86 -3.57 -10.41
CA THR A 89 6.53 -3.60 -9.10
C THR A 89 5.48 -3.77 -8.00
N ARG A 90 5.72 -4.70 -7.06
CA ARG A 90 4.79 -4.98 -5.96
C ARG A 90 5.49 -4.85 -4.62
N LEU A 91 4.74 -4.50 -3.59
CA LEU A 91 5.07 -4.84 -2.20
C LEU A 91 4.23 -6.06 -1.84
N GLU A 92 4.85 -7.14 -1.42
CA GLU A 92 4.14 -8.26 -0.80
C GLU A 92 4.41 -8.24 0.70
N CYS A 93 3.38 -8.53 1.50
CA CYS A 93 3.49 -8.69 2.94
C CYS A 93 2.68 -9.90 3.40
N ASP A 94 3.19 -10.61 4.40
CA ASP A 94 2.47 -11.66 5.12
C ASP A 94 2.58 -11.41 6.63
N PHE A 95 1.41 -11.26 7.27
CA PHE A 95 1.26 -11.08 8.71
C PHE A 95 0.47 -12.20 9.38
N SER A 96 0.17 -13.28 8.66
CA SER A 96 -0.57 -14.43 9.19
C SER A 96 0.17 -15.14 10.33
N THR A 97 1.51 -15.04 10.33
CA THR A 97 2.37 -15.68 11.32
C THR A 97 2.97 -14.62 12.26
N SER A 98 2.49 -14.58 13.51
CA SER A 98 2.83 -13.52 14.47
C SER A 98 4.33 -13.33 14.76
N ASN A 99 5.12 -14.40 14.69
CA ASN A 99 6.58 -14.38 14.87
C ASN A 99 7.36 -14.29 13.54
N PHE A 100 6.67 -14.09 12.43
CA PHE A 100 7.26 -13.95 11.10
C PHE A 100 6.45 -12.97 10.22
N ARG A 101 6.21 -11.77 10.75
CA ARG A 101 5.59 -10.68 9.99
C ARG A 101 6.62 -10.13 9.03
N ASN A 102 6.34 -10.25 7.74
CA ASN A 102 7.34 -9.94 6.74
C ASN A 102 6.74 -9.17 5.57
N CYS A 103 7.60 -8.39 4.92
CA CYS A 103 7.33 -7.72 3.67
C CYS A 103 8.56 -7.77 2.76
N ASN A 104 8.36 -7.71 1.45
CA ASN A 104 9.41 -7.51 0.47
C ASN A 104 8.87 -6.77 -0.76
N LEU A 105 9.74 -5.97 -1.39
CA LEU A 105 9.46 -5.50 -2.74
C LEU A 105 9.72 -6.64 -3.72
N LEU A 106 8.90 -6.73 -4.75
CA LEU A 106 8.97 -7.77 -5.77
C LEU A 106 9.14 -7.15 -7.15
N ARG A 107 10.06 -7.73 -7.93
CA ARG A 107 10.20 -7.49 -9.37
C ARG A 107 9.87 -8.71 -10.22
N VAL A 108 9.59 -9.86 -9.60
CA VAL A 108 9.21 -11.10 -10.31
C VAL A 108 8.00 -10.91 -11.21
N ALA A 109 7.06 -10.04 -10.80
CA ALA A 109 5.87 -9.70 -11.55
C ALA A 109 6.14 -8.67 -12.66
N GLY A 110 7.36 -8.12 -12.73
CA GLY A 110 7.77 -7.01 -13.58
C GLY A 110 8.15 -5.76 -12.78
N PHE A 111 8.50 -4.71 -13.51
CA PHE A 111 8.83 -3.40 -12.95
C PHE A 111 8.13 -2.32 -13.80
N HIS A 112 7.59 -1.28 -13.16
CA HIS A 112 7.01 -0.15 -13.91
C HIS A 112 7.06 1.18 -13.16
N ILE A 113 6.69 1.19 -11.88
CA ILE A 113 6.86 2.34 -10.99
C ILE A 113 7.92 1.99 -9.95
N ARG A 114 8.81 2.93 -9.68
CA ARG A 114 9.76 2.85 -8.56
C ARG A 114 8.96 2.84 -7.26
N MET A 115 9.37 2.04 -6.29
CA MET A 115 8.61 1.88 -5.06
C MET A 115 9.55 1.85 -3.87
N SER A 116 9.15 2.47 -2.77
CA SER A 116 9.69 2.18 -1.46
C SER A 116 8.59 1.81 -0.49
N PHE A 117 8.97 1.11 0.56
CA PHE A 117 8.15 0.96 1.74
C PHE A 117 8.97 1.11 3.02
N SER A 118 8.29 1.47 4.10
CA SER A 118 8.85 1.47 5.44
C SER A 118 7.78 1.15 6.48
N TRP A 119 8.24 0.67 7.63
CA TRP A 119 7.42 0.61 8.83
C TRP A 119 7.52 1.93 9.59
N THR A 120 6.43 2.36 10.22
CA THR A 120 6.41 3.64 10.96
C THR A 120 7.06 3.58 12.34
N ALA A 121 7.37 2.38 12.84
CA ALA A 121 7.89 2.17 14.19
C ALA A 121 9.22 1.40 14.21
N GLY A 122 9.99 1.60 15.30
CA GLY A 122 11.09 0.71 15.70
C GLY A 122 12.42 0.88 14.96
N GLY A 123 12.59 1.90 14.11
CA GLY A 123 13.86 2.15 13.41
C GLY A 123 14.22 1.09 12.37
N TYR A 124 13.30 0.18 12.07
CA TYR A 124 13.49 -0.83 11.04
C TYR A 124 13.31 -0.22 9.65
N THR A 125 14.31 -0.40 8.81
CA THR A 125 14.29 0.08 7.43
C THR A 125 13.57 -0.94 6.55
N GLY A 126 12.58 -0.49 5.79
CA GLY A 126 11.97 -1.31 4.74
C GLY A 126 12.90 -1.48 3.53
N ALA A 127 12.42 -1.22 2.33
CA ALA A 127 13.24 -1.30 1.12
C ALA A 127 12.82 -0.27 0.08
N THR A 128 13.73 0.03 -0.84
CA THR A 128 13.51 0.95 -1.96
C THR A 128 14.05 0.33 -3.24
N CYS A 129 13.22 0.25 -4.28
CA CYS A 129 13.63 -0.20 -5.60
C CYS A 129 13.34 0.88 -6.65
N ASN A 130 14.40 1.55 -7.11
CA ASN A 130 14.33 2.70 -8.02
C ASN A 130 14.62 2.38 -9.49
N SER A 131 14.93 1.13 -9.82
CA SER A 131 15.21 0.71 -11.18
C SER A 131 14.75 -0.74 -11.40
N PRO A 132 14.51 -1.15 -12.66
CA PRO A 132 14.22 -2.56 -12.98
C PRO A 132 15.37 -3.50 -12.60
N SER A 133 16.58 -2.97 -12.38
CA SER A 133 17.80 -3.68 -12.02
C SER A 133 18.22 -3.49 -10.55
N CYS A 134 17.34 -3.00 -9.67
CA CYS A 134 17.69 -2.88 -8.25
C CYS A 134 18.15 -4.24 -7.70
N PRO A 135 19.11 -4.27 -6.75
CA PRO A 135 19.73 -5.52 -6.32
C PRO A 135 18.72 -6.45 -5.63
N PRO A 136 18.98 -7.77 -5.58
CA PRO A 136 18.15 -8.73 -4.84
C PRO A 136 17.93 -8.36 -3.37
N SER A 137 18.87 -7.63 -2.75
CA SER A 137 18.71 -7.10 -1.39
C SER A 137 17.53 -6.13 -1.23
N ASP A 138 17.13 -5.46 -2.31
CA ASP A 138 16.15 -4.37 -2.27
C ASP A 138 14.79 -4.82 -2.80
N ALA A 139 14.78 -5.73 -3.77
CA ALA A 139 13.58 -6.36 -4.25
C ALA A 139 13.84 -7.75 -4.83
N TRP A 140 12.98 -8.70 -4.44
CA TRP A 140 13.05 -10.09 -4.87
C TRP A 140 12.95 -10.19 -6.40
N ASN A 141 13.84 -10.99 -6.98
CA ASN A 141 13.83 -11.41 -8.37
C ASN A 141 13.98 -12.93 -8.46
N PRO A 142 13.50 -13.55 -9.56
CA PRO A 142 13.45 -15.01 -9.69
C PRO A 142 14.81 -15.68 -9.94
N ASN A 143 15.92 -15.14 -9.45
CA ASN A 143 17.25 -15.69 -9.68
C ASN A 143 18.15 -15.61 -8.44
N PRO A 144 18.66 -16.75 -7.97
CA PRO A 144 17.92 -17.83 -7.31
C PRO A 144 17.59 -17.45 -5.85
N ASP A 145 16.34 -17.68 -5.42
CA ASP A 145 15.79 -17.62 -4.05
C ASP A 145 16.67 -16.94 -2.99
N ASP A 146 16.85 -15.63 -3.12
CA ASP A 146 17.54 -14.86 -2.10
C ASP A 146 16.52 -14.20 -1.17
N ALA A 147 16.45 -14.73 0.06
CA ALA A 147 15.72 -14.13 1.17
C ALA A 147 16.29 -12.75 1.59
N SER A 148 17.37 -12.26 0.95
CA SER A 148 17.96 -10.94 1.24
C SER A 148 17.02 -9.75 1.02
N SER A 149 15.99 -9.89 0.17
CA SER A 149 14.94 -8.88 0.00
C SER A 149 13.94 -8.85 1.16
N LEU A 150 13.88 -9.91 1.97
CA LEU A 150 12.89 -10.05 3.01
C LEU A 150 13.17 -9.04 4.13
N ARG A 151 12.11 -8.39 4.59
CA ARG A 151 12.12 -7.49 5.73
C ARG A 151 11.16 -8.05 6.76
N VAL A 152 11.70 -8.46 7.92
CA VAL A 152 10.90 -9.02 9.02
C VAL A 152 10.79 -8.01 10.14
N PHE A 153 9.56 -7.72 10.58
CA PHE A 153 9.30 -6.88 11.73
C PHE A 153 8.09 -7.39 12.51
N ASN A 154 8.36 -8.12 13.59
CA ASN A 154 7.36 -8.86 14.37
C ASN A 154 6.56 -8.00 15.36
N THR A 155 6.70 -6.67 15.29
CA THR A 155 5.94 -5.75 16.14
C THR A 155 4.48 -5.76 15.69
N PRO A 156 3.53 -6.03 16.60
CA PRO A 156 2.12 -6.00 16.25
C PRO A 156 1.69 -4.56 15.96
N ARG A 157 0.63 -4.41 15.16
CA ARG A 157 -0.01 -3.12 14.88
C ARG A 157 0.93 -2.03 14.35
N VAL A 158 1.87 -2.42 13.50
CA VAL A 158 2.81 -1.50 12.87
C VAL A 158 2.27 -0.97 11.55
N ASP A 159 2.27 0.36 11.36
CA ASP A 159 1.80 0.93 10.10
C ASP A 159 2.86 0.84 9.00
N ILE A 160 2.39 0.88 7.77
CA ILE A 160 3.19 0.79 6.55
C ILE A 160 3.05 2.09 5.77
N THR A 161 4.19 2.64 5.35
CA THR A 161 4.23 3.69 4.33
C THR A 161 4.69 3.08 3.02
N VAL A 162 4.00 3.39 1.93
CA VAL A 162 4.35 3.02 0.57
C VAL A 162 4.49 4.29 -0.25
N VAL A 163 5.63 4.49 -0.89
CA VAL A 163 5.88 5.66 -1.74
C VAL A 163 6.14 5.20 -3.17
N PHE A 164 5.36 5.74 -4.11
CA PHE A 164 5.57 5.58 -5.54
C PHE A 164 6.48 6.70 -6.05
N CYS A 165 7.51 6.34 -6.81
CA CYS A 165 8.57 7.25 -7.25
C CYS A 165 9.25 8.00 -6.10
N PRO A 166 9.77 7.28 -5.08
CA PRO A 166 10.49 7.88 -3.96
C PRO A 166 11.75 8.63 -4.41
#